data_AF-A0A3D4H342-F1
#
_entry.id   AF-A0A3D4H342-F1
#
_cell.length_a   1.000
_cell.length_b   1.000
_cell.length_c   1.000
_cell.angle_alpha   90.00
_cell.angle_beta   90.00
_cell.angle_gamma   90.00
#
_symmetry.space_group_name_H-M   'P 1'
#
loop_
_entity.id
_entity.type
_entity.pdbx_description
1 polymer ?
#
loop_
_entity_poly.entity_id
_entity_poly.type
_entity_poly.pdbx_seq_one_letter_code
_entity_poly.pdbx_strand_id
1 'polypeptide(L)' 'MGDGQLGVWRRAWSRWMKIAGVMGDFQSRAVLSLFYFIIVLPFGLVVRIFGDPLRIRKNRESSWTEFALKLSSVDQARKQ' A
#
# COMPACT_ATOMS: atom_id res chain seq x y z
N MET A 1 22.14 -16.18 50.32
CA MET A 1 22.48 -15.47 49.06
C MET A 1 21.60 -16.00 47.92
N GLY A 2 20.28 -15.76 47.93
CA GLY A 2 19.38 -16.24 46.87
C GLY A 2 18.12 -15.39 46.64
N ASP A 3 17.96 -14.33 47.41
CA ASP A 3 16.71 -13.64 47.65
C ASP A 3 16.63 -12.31 46.86
N GLY A 4 17.80 -11.75 46.51
CA GLY A 4 17.90 -10.57 45.63
C GLY A 4 17.57 -10.85 44.15
N GLN A 5 17.88 -12.04 43.64
CA GLN A 5 17.63 -12.38 42.22
C GLN A 5 16.14 -12.47 41.90
N LEU A 6 15.35 -13.10 42.77
CA LEU A 6 13.90 -13.27 42.56
C LEU A 6 13.17 -11.93 42.47
N GLY A 7 13.62 -10.93 43.24
CA GLY A 7 13.07 -9.57 43.20
C GLY A 7 13.44 -8.78 41.95
N VAL A 8 14.62 -9.00 41.37
CA VAL A 8 15.02 -8.35 40.10
C VAL A 8 14.28 -8.98 38.92
N TRP A 9 14.19 -10.32 38.88
CA TRP A 9 13.43 -11.04 37.85
C TRP A 9 11.95 -10.69 37.86
N ARG A 10 11.32 -10.63 39.05
CA ARG A 10 9.91 -10.21 39.18
C ARG A 10 9.68 -8.76 38.71
N ARG A 11 10.62 -7.85 38.97
CA ARG A 11 10.52 -6.45 38.52
C ARG A 11 10.70 -6.32 37.01
N ALA A 12 11.65 -7.05 36.42
CA ALA A 12 11.84 -7.10 34.98
C ALA A 12 10.61 -7.69 34.28
N TRP A 13 10.07 -8.80 34.80
CA TRP A 13 8.88 -9.45 34.28
C TRP A 13 7.63 -8.57 34.36
N SER A 14 7.43 -7.86 35.48
CA SER A 14 6.30 -6.95 35.64
C SER A 14 6.34 -5.75 34.69
N ARG A 15 7.55 -5.22 34.41
CA ARG A 15 7.73 -4.18 33.38
C ARG A 15 7.51 -4.72 31.98
N TRP A 16 7.98 -5.94 31.70
CA TRP A 16 7.76 -6.62 30.43
C TRP A 16 6.27 -6.88 30.16
N MET A 17 5.52 -7.37 31.15
CA MET A 17 4.07 -7.57 31.00
C MET A 17 3.29 -6.27 30.77
N LYS A 18 3.73 -5.14 31.34
CA LYS A 18 3.12 -3.82 31.05
C LYS A 18 3.34 -3.40 29.59
N ILE A 19 4.53 -3.68 29.04
CA ILE A 19 4.83 -3.42 27.63
C ILE A 19 4.00 -4.37 26.74
N ALA A 20 3.88 -5.64 27.11
CA ALA A 20 3.07 -6.63 26.40
C ALA A 20 1.57 -6.27 26.38
N GLY A 21 1.03 -5.71 27.46
CA GLY A 21 -0.37 -5.30 27.56
C GLY A 21 -0.74 -4.13 26.64
N VAL A 22 0.19 -3.20 26.41
CA VAL A 22 0.00 -2.08 25.46
C VAL A 22 0.17 -2.53 24.01
N MET A 23 0.88 -3.64 23.81
CA MET A 23 1.20 -4.15 22.48
C MET A 23 0.04 -4.88 21.81
N GLY A 24 -1.00 -5.36 22.49
CA GLY A 24 -2.07 -6.13 21.83
C GLY A 24 -2.77 -5.39 20.67
N ASP A 25 -3.22 -4.16 20.92
CA ASP A 25 -3.92 -3.36 19.92
C ASP A 25 -2.96 -2.76 18.88
N PHE A 26 -1.78 -2.33 19.34
CA PHE A 26 -0.75 -1.76 18.46
C PHE A 26 -0.17 -2.82 17.53
N GLN A 27 0.14 -4.02 18.04
CA GLN A 27 0.66 -5.15 17.28
C GLN A 27 -0.35 -5.61 16.25
N SER A 28 -1.63 -5.72 16.61
CA SER A 28 -2.66 -6.15 15.65
C SER A 28 -2.76 -5.17 14.48
N ARG A 29 -2.78 -3.86 14.75
CA ARG A 29 -2.78 -2.83 13.70
C ARG A 29 -1.47 -2.77 12.92
N ALA A 30 -0.33 -2.94 13.58
CA ALA A 30 0.99 -2.92 12.95
C ALA A 30 1.19 -4.14 12.04
N VAL A 31 0.82 -5.34 12.50
CA VAL A 31 0.87 -6.58 11.71
C VAL A 31 -0.07 -6.49 10.52
N LEU A 32 -1.30 -6.03 10.71
CA LEU A 32 -2.25 -5.83 9.60
C LEU A 32 -1.74 -4.80 8.59
N SER A 33 -1.20 -3.68 9.06
CA SER A 33 -0.61 -2.65 8.20
C SER A 33 0.57 -3.21 7.42
N LEU A 34 1.48 -3.93 8.08
CA LEU A 34 2.64 -4.54 7.45
C LEU A 34 2.22 -5.57 6.41
N PHE A 35 1.21 -6.39 6.70
CA PHE A 35 0.63 -7.34 5.75
C PHE A 35 0.05 -6.63 4.53
N TYR A 36 -0.70 -5.55 4.74
CA TYR A 36 -1.25 -4.73 3.65
C TYR A 36 -0.12 -4.15 2.78
N PHE A 37 0.95 -3.63 3.39
CA PHE A 37 2.12 -3.16 2.66
C PHE A 37 2.80 -4.27 1.88
N ILE A 38 3.03 -5.45 2.48
CA ILE A 38 3.69 -6.58 1.80
C ILE A 38 2.88 -7.10 0.61
N ILE A 39 1.55 -6.95 0.60
CA ILE A 39 0.74 -7.41 -0.53
C ILE A 39 0.54 -6.30 -1.56
N VAL A 40 0.08 -5.13 -1.12
CA VAL A 40 -0.37 -4.04 -2.01
C VAL A 40 0.82 -3.30 -2.62
N LEU A 41 1.91 -3.11 -1.87
CA LEU A 41 3.09 -2.40 -2.35
C LEU A 41 3.79 -3.13 -3.50
N PRO A 42 4.14 -4.44 -3.42
CA PRO A 42 4.74 -5.11 -4.56
C PRO A 42 3.76 -5.24 -5.72
N PHE A 43 2.46 -5.42 -5.48
CA PHE A 43 1.47 -5.38 -6.56
C PHE A 43 1.50 -4.04 -7.31
N GLY A 44 1.44 -2.92 -6.59
CA GLY A 44 1.53 -1.58 -7.18
C GLY A 44 2.88 -1.34 -7.88
N LEU A 45 3.98 -1.85 -7.32
CA LEU A 45 5.31 -1.76 -7.91
C LEU A 45 5.40 -2.56 -9.22
N VAL A 46 4.86 -3.79 -9.24
CA VAL A 46 4.75 -4.64 -10.44
C VAL A 46 3.95 -3.91 -11.50
N VAL A 47 2.72 -3.44 -11.21
CA VAL A 47 1.89 -2.70 -12.17
C VAL A 47 2.62 -1.45 -12.69
N ARG A 48 3.32 -0.72 -11.81
CA ARG A 48 4.10 0.47 -12.17
C ARG A 48 5.32 0.15 -13.06
N ILE A 49 5.97 -0.99 -12.86
CA ILE A 49 7.14 -1.39 -13.65
C ILE A 49 6.71 -1.97 -15.00
N PHE A 50 5.72 -2.86 -15.01
CA PHE A 50 5.34 -3.61 -16.21
C PHE A 50 4.31 -2.89 -17.09
N GLY A 51 3.47 -2.03 -16.54
CA GLY A 51 2.35 -1.45 -17.28
C GLY A 51 2.51 0.02 -17.72
N ASP A 52 3.41 0.79 -17.10
CA ASP A 52 3.37 2.28 -17.05
C ASP A 52 1.95 2.83 -17.37
N PRO A 53 0.92 2.46 -16.58
CA PRO A 53 -0.47 2.73 -16.92
C PRO A 53 -0.76 4.24 -17.00
N LEU A 54 0.12 5.04 -16.40
CA LEU A 54 0.02 6.49 -16.37
C LEU A 54 0.89 7.18 -17.44
N ARG A 55 1.61 6.43 -18.32
CA ARG A 55 2.56 6.95 -19.32
C ARG A 55 3.50 8.02 -18.74
N ILE A 56 3.80 7.94 -17.43
CA ILE A 56 4.38 9.06 -16.68
C ILE A 56 5.89 9.18 -16.95
N ARG A 57 6.51 8.09 -17.42
CA ARG A 57 7.91 8.12 -17.87
C ARG A 57 8.07 8.72 -19.26
N LYS A 58 6.99 8.84 -20.05
CA LYS A 58 7.04 9.42 -21.39
C LYS A 58 6.87 10.94 -21.34
N ASN A 59 7.80 11.60 -20.67
CA ASN A 59 8.11 13.01 -20.91
C ASN A 59 8.72 13.04 -22.33
N ARG A 60 8.16 13.73 -23.34
CA ARG A 60 8.21 15.19 -23.41
C ARG A 60 7.28 15.85 -24.43
N GLU A 61 6.43 15.10 -25.13
CA GLU A 61 5.58 15.67 -26.17
C GLU A 61 4.14 15.28 -25.90
N SER A 62 3.41 16.24 -25.32
CA SER A 62 1.94 16.37 -25.38
C SER A 62 1.12 15.09 -25.15
N SER A 63 0.39 15.02 -24.02
CA SER A 63 -0.64 13.97 -23.84
C SER A 63 -1.91 14.23 -24.67
N TRP A 64 -1.91 15.22 -25.56
CA TRP A 64 -3.02 15.45 -26.48
C TRP A 64 -3.13 14.27 -27.44
N THR A 65 -4.14 13.44 -27.22
CA THR A 65 -4.63 12.51 -28.23
C THR A 65 -5.44 13.31 -29.24
N GLU A 66 -5.03 13.30 -30.51
CA GLU A 66 -5.84 13.92 -31.57
C GLU A 66 -7.22 13.28 -31.60
N PHE A 67 -8.25 14.11 -31.46
CA PHE A 67 -9.62 13.69 -31.69
C PHE A 67 -9.79 13.49 -33.19
N ALA A 68 -9.68 12.23 -33.65
CA ALA A 68 -10.03 11.88 -35.00
C ALA A 68 -11.55 12.09 -35.14
N LEU A 69 -11.95 13.23 -35.69
CA LEU A 69 -13.33 13.51 -36.07
C LEU A 69 -13.71 12.43 -37.09
N LYS A 70 -14.37 11.36 -36.62
CA LYS A 70 -14.92 10.35 -37.49
C LYS A 70 -16.08 11.04 -38.19
N LEU A 71 -15.83 11.62 -39.37
CA LEU A 71 -16.89 12.11 -40.24
C LEU A 71 -17.77 10.90 -40.56
N SER A 72 -18.79 10.67 -39.73
CA SER A 72 -19.96 9.94 -40.15
C SER A 72 -20.43 10.70 -41.38
N SER A 73 -20.25 10.09 -42.56
CA SER A 73 -20.81 10.62 -43.79
C SER A 73 -22.27 10.94 -43.51
N VAL A 74 -22.72 12.14 -43.88
CA VAL A 74 -24.07 12.65 -43.64
C VAL A 74 -25.15 11.62 -44.03
N ASP A 75 -24.85 10.75 -44.99
CA ASP A 75 -25.69 9.62 -45.43
C ASP A 75 -25.98 8.55 -44.35
N GLN A 76 -25.11 8.35 -43.36
CA GLN A 76 -25.37 7.41 -42.25
C GLN A 76 -26.33 7.98 -41.21
N ALA A 77 -26.32 9.30 -41.00
CA ALA A 77 -27.26 9.96 -40.08
C ALA A 77 -28.68 10.03 -40.64
N ARG A 78 -28.85 9.97 -41.97
CA ARG A 78 -30.17 9.96 -42.62
C ARG A 78 -30.86 8.60 -42.64
N LYS A 79 -30.16 7.52 -42.24
CA LYS A 79 -30.68 6.15 -42.22
C LYS A 79 -31.12 5.65 -40.84
N GLN A 80 -30.94 6.46 -39.78
CA GLN A 80 -31.48 6.17 -38.44
C GLN A 80 -32.82 6.85 -38.23
#